data_AF-A0A6P1GKE8-F1
#
_entry.id   AF-A0A6P1GKE8-F1
#
_cell.length_a   1.000
_cell.length_b   1.000
_cell.length_c   1.000
_cell.angle_alpha   90.00
_cell.angle_beta   90.00
_cell.angle_gamma   90.00
#
_symmetry.space_group_name_H-M   'P 1'
#
loop_
_entity.id
_entity.type
_entity.pdbx_description
1 polymer ?
#
loop_
_entity_poly.entity_id
_entity_poly.type
_entity_poly.pdbx_seq_one_letter_code
_entity_poly.pdbx_strand_id
1 'polypeptide(L)'
;MGDRREGAALLHDRLWQVRARDRHYLFVCSQNKLRSPTAEQIFADHPGIETLSAGTNHDAETPLDNEMLRWADTIFVMEKTHRSKIL
;
A
#
# COMPACT_ATOMS: atom_id res chain seq x y z
N MET A 1 4.84 48.46 1.70
CA MET A 1 3.72 47.57 1.33
C MET A 1 4.06 46.93 -0.01
N GLY A 2 4.69 45.76 -0.12
CA GLY A 2 4.24 44.48 0.47
C GLY A 2 2.83 44.24 -0.04
N ASP A 3 2.58 43.56 -1.17
CA ASP A 3 2.88 42.16 -1.39
C ASP A 3 2.90 41.84 -2.90
N ARG A 4 3.90 41.09 -3.36
CA ARG A 4 4.00 40.55 -4.75
C ARG A 4 4.37 39.05 -4.69
N ARG A 5 3.83 38.33 -3.71
CA ARG A 5 4.05 36.88 -3.55
C ARG A 5 2.82 36.04 -3.91
N GLU A 6 2.00 36.48 -4.85
CA GLU A 6 1.00 35.61 -5.50
C GLU A 6 1.57 35.10 -6.83
N GLY A 7 2.03 33.85 -6.88
CA GLY A 7 2.42 33.27 -8.16
C GLY A 7 3.25 31.98 -8.16
N ALA A 8 3.68 31.45 -7.01
CA ALA A 8 4.53 30.25 -6.97
C ALA A 8 3.84 28.97 -6.46
N ALA A 9 2.58 29.05 -6.00
CA ALA A 9 1.84 27.91 -5.43
C ALA A 9 1.21 26.98 -6.48
N LEU A 10 1.39 27.19 -7.78
CA LEU A 10 0.59 26.50 -8.81
C LEU A 10 1.36 25.50 -9.68
N LEU A 11 2.69 25.45 -9.59
CA LEU A 11 3.48 24.52 -10.41
C LEU A 11 3.88 23.25 -9.65
N HIS A 12 4.15 23.34 -8.34
CA HIS A 12 4.51 22.18 -7.52
C HIS A 12 3.31 21.25 -7.30
N ASP A 13 2.14 21.82 -6.95
CA ASP A 13 0.89 21.07 -6.78
C ASP A 13 0.44 20.35 -8.06
N ARG A 14 0.52 21.01 -9.22
CA ARG A 14 0.13 20.40 -10.51
C ARG A 14 1.06 19.27 -10.95
N LEU A 15 2.34 19.33 -10.61
CA LEU A 15 3.30 18.27 -10.96
C LEU A 15 3.15 17.04 -10.04
N TRP A 16 2.75 17.24 -8.78
CA TRP A 16 2.41 16.13 -7.88
C TRP A 16 1.06 15.49 -8.25
N GLN A 17 0.05 16.28 -8.59
CA GLN A 17 -1.27 15.77 -8.99
C GLN A 17 -1.25 14.93 -10.27
N VAL A 18 -0.33 15.19 -11.19
CA VAL A 18 -0.20 14.42 -12.44
C VAL A 18 0.60 13.12 -12.23
N ARG A 19 1.20 12.90 -11.06
CA ARG A 19 2.05 11.73 -10.74
C ARG A 19 1.57 10.89 -9.56
N ALA A 20 0.69 11.40 -8.70
CA ALA A 20 0.08 10.64 -7.63
C ALA A 20 -1.03 9.74 -8.20
N ARG A 21 -0.65 8.62 -8.80
CA ARG A 21 -1.56 7.48 -8.90
C ARG A 21 -1.54 6.81 -7.53
N ASP A 22 -2.72 6.61 -6.96
CA ASP A 22 -2.85 5.81 -5.76
C ASP A 22 -2.18 4.45 -6.00
N ARG A 23 -1.23 4.09 -5.12
CA ARG A 23 -0.43 2.87 -5.20
C ARG A 23 -1.10 1.81 -4.34
N HIS A 24 -1.31 0.62 -4.89
CA HIS A 24 -1.92 -0.49 -4.15
C HIS A 24 -0.87 -1.40 -3.53
N TYR A 25 -0.79 -1.42 -2.20
CA TYR A 25 0.16 -2.21 -1.43
C TYR A 25 -0.52 -3.37 -0.69
N LEU A 26 -0.04 -4.58 -0.93
CA LEU A 26 -0.53 -5.78 -0.26
C LEU A 26 0.52 -6.33 0.71
N PHE A 27 0.20 -6.40 1.99
CA PHE A 27 1.05 -6.99 3.02
C PHE A 27 0.66 -8.43 3.31
N VAL A 28 1.60 -9.36 3.20
CA VAL A 28 1.34 -10.81 3.32
C VAL A 28 2.16 -11.42 4.45
N CYS A 29 1.48 -12.15 5.35
CA CYS A 29 2.13 -13.02 6.33
C CYS A 29 1.52 -14.42 6.34
N SER A 30 1.66 -15.21 7.41
CA SER A 30 1.08 -16.56 7.47
C SER A 30 -0.41 -16.53 7.83
N GLN A 31 -0.78 -15.95 8.98
CA GLN A 31 -2.16 -16.02 9.52
C GLN A 31 -2.96 -14.71 9.40
N ASN A 32 -2.35 -13.60 8.98
CA ASN A 32 -2.97 -12.27 8.96
C ASN A 32 -3.49 -11.76 10.33
N LYS A 33 -2.73 -12.00 11.42
CA LYS A 33 -3.14 -11.59 12.78
C LYS A 33 -2.34 -10.47 13.41
N LEU A 34 -1.11 -10.26 12.95
CA LEU A 34 -0.19 -9.35 13.63
C LEU A 34 0.64 -8.57 12.61
N ARG A 35 1.68 -9.19 12.03
CA ARG A 35 2.62 -8.47 11.17
C ARG A 35 1.99 -7.80 9.95
N SER A 36 1.16 -8.51 9.18
CA SER A 36 0.54 -7.91 7.99
C SER A 36 -0.57 -6.89 8.31
N PRO A 37 -1.49 -7.11 9.26
CA PRO A 37 -2.44 -6.07 9.68
C PRO A 37 -1.76 -4.84 10.28
N THR A 38 -0.68 -5.01 11.06
CA THR A 38 0.07 -3.87 11.60
C THR A 38 0.70 -3.03 10.49
N ALA A 39 1.28 -3.67 9.46
CA ALA A 39 1.83 -2.94 8.33
C ALA A 39 0.73 -2.19 7.55
N GLU A 40 -0.40 -2.85 7.28
CA GLU A 40 -1.57 -2.21 6.67
C GLU A 40 -2.01 -0.95 7.43
N GLN A 41 -2.17 -1.04 8.76
CA GLN A 41 -2.56 0.10 9.60
C GLN A 41 -1.52 1.22 9.61
N ILE A 42 -0.23 0.89 9.63
CA ILE A 42 0.85 1.90 9.60
C ILE A 42 0.83 2.69 8.28
N PHE A 43 0.50 2.02 7.17
CA PHE A 43 0.49 2.64 5.84
C PHE A 43 -0.89 3.16 5.40
N ALA A 44 -1.97 2.87 6.15
CA ALA A 44 -3.34 3.28 5.81
C ALA A 44 -3.51 4.80 5.73
N ASP A 45 -2.77 5.57 6.53
CA ASP A 45 -2.85 7.04 6.55
C ASP A 45 -1.87 7.70 5.55
N HIS A 46 -1.16 6.92 4.73
CA HIS A 46 -0.17 7.48 3.82
C HIS A 46 -0.82 8.04 2.54
N PRO A 47 -0.64 9.34 2.24
CA PRO A 47 -1.26 9.94 1.06
C PRO A 47 -0.84 9.24 -0.25
N GLY A 48 -1.82 8.87 -1.06
CA GLY A 48 -1.58 8.23 -2.36
C GLY A 48 -1.23 6.74 -2.28
N ILE A 49 -1.54 6.07 -1.16
CA ILE A 49 -1.37 4.63 -1.00
C ILE A 49 -2.68 4.02 -0.50
N GLU A 50 -3.14 2.97 -1.17
CA GLU A 50 -4.17 2.08 -0.68
C GLU A 50 -3.51 0.78 -0.19
N THR A 51 -3.97 0.27 0.94
CA THR A 51 -3.38 -0.92 1.57
C THR A 51 -4.40 -2.03 1.76
N LEU A 52 -3.91 -3.26 1.62
CA LEU A 52 -4.61 -4.47 2.04
C LEU A 52 -3.63 -5.38 2.78
N SER A 53 -4.14 -6.27 3.62
CA SER A 53 -3.35 -7.36 4.19
C SER A 53 -4.00 -8.73 4.04
N ALA A 54 -3.16 -9.76 3.92
CA ALA A 54 -3.59 -11.14 3.76
C ALA A 54 -2.64 -12.14 4.42
N GLY A 55 -3.07 -13.40 4.48
CA GLY A 55 -2.34 -14.54 5.04
C GLY A 55 -2.24 -15.69 4.04
N THR A 56 -1.07 -16.33 3.97
CA THR A 56 -0.82 -17.46 3.05
C THR A 56 -1.34 -18.81 3.54
N ASN A 57 -1.87 -18.90 4.76
CA ASN A 57 -2.49 -20.12 5.25
C ASN A 57 -3.99 -20.11 4.95
N HIS A 58 -4.57 -21.29 4.78
CA HIS A 58 -6.01 -21.46 4.59
C HIS A 58 -6.83 -21.03 5.83
N ASP A 59 -6.22 -21.04 7.02
CA ASP A 59 -6.81 -20.64 8.30
C ASP A 59 -6.44 -19.19 8.70
N ALA A 60 -5.93 -18.39 7.76
CA ALA A 60 -5.69 -16.98 8.00
C ALA A 60 -7.01 -16.23 8.20
N GLU A 61 -6.98 -15.12 8.96
CA GLU A 61 -8.17 -14.27 9.16
C GLU A 61 -8.68 -13.71 7.83
N THR A 62 -7.76 -13.20 7.02
CA THR A 62 -7.98 -12.89 5.60
C THR A 62 -7.07 -13.77 4.75
N PRO A 63 -7.57 -14.91 4.22
CA PRO A 63 -6.80 -15.76 3.31
C PRO A 63 -6.43 -14.99 2.04
N LEU A 64 -5.19 -15.19 1.58
CA LEU A 64 -4.71 -14.62 0.33
C LEU A 64 -5.47 -15.23 -0.86
N ASP A 65 -6.00 -14.37 -1.72
CA ASP A 65 -6.65 -14.76 -2.95
C ASP A 65 -5.96 -14.16 -4.19
N ASN A 66 -6.38 -14.63 -5.37
CA ASN A 66 -5.82 -14.17 -6.65
C ASN A 66 -6.26 -12.75 -7.04
N GLU A 67 -7.35 -12.24 -6.48
CA GLU A 67 -7.85 -10.90 -6.77
C GLU A 67 -6.98 -9.85 -6.07
N MET A 68 -6.62 -10.07 -4.81
CA MET A 68 -5.65 -9.28 -4.05
C MET A 68 -4.31 -9.21 -4.77
N LEU A 69 -3.84 -10.34 -5.33
CA LEU A 69 -2.58 -10.38 -6.09
C LEU A 69 -2.65 -9.56 -7.38
N ARG A 70 -3.80 -9.53 -8.06
CA ARG A 70 -3.99 -8.73 -9.28
C ARG A 70 -4.22 -7.25 -8.98
N TRP A 71 -4.80 -6.95 -7.83
CA TRP A 71 -5.07 -5.58 -7.38
C TRP A 71 -3.78 -4.86 -6.97
N ALA A 72 -2.83 -5.58 -6.37
CA ALA A 72 -1.62 -5.00 -5.81
C ALA A 72 -0.59 -4.59 -6.87
N ASP A 73 -0.14 -3.34 -6.83
CA ASP A 73 1.06 -2.89 -7.56
C ASP A 73 2.34 -3.45 -6.92
N THR A 74 2.34 -3.59 -5.59
CA THR A 74 3.49 -4.07 -4.82
C THR A 74 3.04 -4.98 -3.68
N ILE A 75 3.68 -6.14 -3.57
CA ILE A 75 3.38 -7.14 -2.56
C ILE A 75 4.57 -7.26 -1.59
N PHE A 76 4.32 -7.00 -0.32
CA PHE A 76 5.30 -7.09 0.76
C PHE A 76 5.08 -8.38 1.54
N VAL A 77 6.08 -9.27 1.49
CA VAL A 77 6.07 -10.51 2.27
C VAL A 77 6.91 -10.37 3.53
N MET A 78 6.43 -10.90 4.65
CA MET A 78 7.16 -10.84 5.92
C MET A 78 8.34 -11.81 5.99
N GLU A 79 8.27 -12.91 5.24
CA GLU A 79 9.32 -13.92 5.18
C GLU A 79 9.49 -14.44 3.74
N LYS A 80 10.71 -14.93 3.43
CA LYS A 80 11.02 -15.52 2.12
C LYS A 80 10.11 -16.70 1.78
N THR A 81 9.66 -17.45 2.79
CA THR A 81 8.77 -18.61 2.65
C THR A 81 7.39 -18.22 2.11
N HIS A 82 6.90 -17.01 2.38
CA HIS A 82 5.63 -16.53 1.84
C HIS A 82 5.72 -16.29 0.33
N ARG A 83 6.88 -15.85 -0.18
CA ARG A 83 7.09 -15.63 -1.62
C ARG A 83 6.87 -16.90 -2.44
N SER A 84 7.35 -18.05 -1.95
CA SER A 84 7.18 -19.33 -2.65
C SER A 84 5.73 -19.84 -2.70
N LYS A 85 4.83 -19.29 -1.88
CA LYS A 85 3.39 -19.60 -1.92
C LYS A 85 2.61 -18.67 -2.84
N ILE A 86 3.22 -17.55 -3.24
CA ILE A 86 2.62 -16.51 -4.08
C ILE A 86 3.02 -16.68 -5.55
N LEU A 87 4.22 -17.19 -5.80
CA LEU A 87 4.73 -17.59 -7.14
C LEU A 87 4.21 -18.97 -7.53
#